data_AF-A0A1B6MMK1-F1
#
_entry.id   AF-A0A1B6MMK1-F1
#
_cell.length_a   1.000
_cell.length_b   1.000
_cell.length_c   1.000
_cell.angle_alpha   90.00
_cell.angle_beta   90.00
_cell.angle_gamma   90.00
#
_symmetry.space_group_name_H-M   'P 1'
#
loop_
_entity.id
_entity.type
_entity.pdbx_description
1 polymer ?
#
loop_
_entity_poly.entity_id
_entity_poly.type
_entity_poly.pdbx_seq_one_letter_code
_entity_poly.pdbx_strand_id
1 'polypeptide(L)'
;MIYTLKIFNLCSRTMTLNRMLRNKNILDLKCCNCNTSTYSNPEKAQKMRLFWENEMLHKANLEYDLLRDEDKKIHNMHDEAVRKGHFTYNDPKTNERILTRLRHYLRGKCCGNACRHCVYDHDNVIDEYKLRVRRFNSSFWTYPPIEKDVEFDDSCYFDGTNLKV
;
A
#
# COMPACT_ATOMS: atom_id res chain seq x y z
N MET A 1 -39.59 -2.68 62.07
CA MET A 1 -38.29 -3.36 62.22
C MET A 1 -37.23 -2.49 61.59
N ILE A 2 -36.45 -1.84 62.44
CA ILE A 2 -35.43 -0.83 62.11
C ILE A 2 -34.10 -1.56 62.23
N TYR A 3 -33.31 -1.65 61.17
CA TYR A 3 -31.92 -2.08 61.28
C TYR A 3 -31.00 -0.86 61.21
N THR A 4 -30.34 -0.64 62.34
CA THR A 4 -29.46 0.46 62.69
C THR A 4 -28.06 0.31 62.11
N LEU A 5 -27.45 1.46 61.82
CA LEU A 5 -26.04 1.72 61.54
C LEU A 5 -25.05 1.05 62.51
N LYS A 6 -23.87 0.66 62.01
CA LYS A 6 -22.59 0.86 62.72
C LYS A 6 -21.45 1.09 61.74
N ILE A 7 -20.85 2.27 61.90
CA ILE A 7 -19.64 2.80 61.28
C ILE A 7 -18.44 2.43 62.16
N PHE A 8 -17.33 2.03 61.54
CA PHE A 8 -15.92 2.22 61.96
C PHE A 8 -15.13 2.20 60.63
N ASN A 9 -14.56 3.27 60.05
CA ASN A 9 -13.46 4.17 60.46
C ASN A 9 -12.26 3.38 61.05
N LEU A 10 -10.98 3.50 60.66
CA LEU A 10 -10.18 4.48 59.91
C LEU A 10 -8.82 3.82 59.61
N CYS A 11 -8.21 4.04 58.44
CA CYS A 11 -6.75 4.20 58.28
C CYS A 11 -6.47 4.69 56.84
N SER A 12 -6.53 5.99 56.56
CA SER A 12 -5.43 6.96 56.72
C SER A 12 -4.22 6.68 55.81
N ARG A 13 -4.21 7.32 54.64
CA ARG A 13 -3.14 8.25 54.22
C ARG A 13 -3.44 8.86 52.85
N THR A 14 -4.16 9.98 52.87
CA THR A 14 -3.97 11.05 51.90
C THR A 14 -2.59 11.66 52.12
N MET A 15 -1.77 11.76 51.07
CA MET A 15 -0.71 12.76 50.98
C MET A 15 -0.75 13.37 49.59
N THR A 16 -1.45 14.51 49.49
CA THR A 16 -1.26 15.54 48.48
C THR A 16 0.23 15.90 48.35
N LEU A 17 0.74 15.97 47.12
CA LEU A 17 1.75 16.95 46.72
C LEU A 17 1.87 16.99 45.19
N ASN A 18 1.30 18.04 44.59
CA ASN A 18 1.75 18.51 43.28
C ASN A 18 3.23 18.92 43.38
N ARG A 19 3.94 18.81 42.24
CA ARG A 19 5.21 19.49 41.90
C ARG A 19 6.50 18.82 42.39
N MET A 20 7.24 18.23 41.44
CA MET A 20 8.68 18.42 41.19
C MET A 20 9.08 17.48 40.03
N LEU A 21 9.06 17.98 38.79
CA LEU A 21 10.28 18.30 38.03
C LEU A 21 11.14 17.08 37.66
N ARG A 22 11.20 16.83 36.35
CA ARG A 22 12.41 16.52 35.57
C ARG A 22 13.41 15.55 36.22
N ASN A 23 13.50 14.35 35.67
CA ASN A 23 14.82 13.73 35.49
C ASN A 23 15.03 13.33 34.04
N LYS A 24 15.77 14.21 33.35
CA LYS A 24 16.62 13.90 32.21
C LYS A 24 17.73 12.95 32.67
N ASN A 25 18.32 12.23 31.72
CA ASN A 25 19.53 11.38 31.81
C ASN A 25 19.28 9.88 31.99
N ILE A 26 18.90 9.22 30.91
CA ILE A 26 19.67 8.04 30.47
C ILE A 26 20.46 8.54 29.25
N LEU A 27 21.71 8.90 29.50
CA LEU A 27 22.67 9.34 28.51
C LEU A 27 23.22 8.13 27.75
N ASP A 28 23.29 8.29 26.43
CA ASP A 28 24.38 7.85 25.56
C ASP A 28 24.81 6.38 25.59
N LEU A 29 24.14 5.58 24.77
CA LEU A 29 24.86 4.71 23.83
C LEU A 29 24.77 5.32 22.43
N LYS A 30 25.76 6.17 22.10
CA LYS A 30 26.06 6.57 20.73
C LYS A 30 26.42 5.31 19.93
N CYS A 31 25.58 4.94 18.99
CA CYS A 31 25.97 4.12 17.86
C CYS A 31 25.53 4.80 16.56
N CYS A 32 26.52 5.24 15.79
CA CYS A 32 26.52 5.52 14.35
C CYS A 32 25.29 6.22 13.74
N ASN A 33 25.39 7.54 13.64
CA ASN A 33 24.93 8.38 12.51
C ASN A 33 23.69 7.89 11.72
N CYS A 34 22.53 7.79 12.38
CA CYS A 34 21.25 7.78 11.71
C CYS A 34 20.38 8.94 12.21
N ASN A 35 20.29 9.99 11.39
CA ASN A 35 19.27 11.02 11.53
C ASN A 35 17.90 10.38 11.26
N THR A 36 17.34 9.68 12.23
CA THR A 36 15.92 9.31 12.21
C THR A 36 15.20 10.22 13.20
N SER A 37 14.61 11.28 12.66
CA SER A 37 13.64 12.10 13.36
C SER A 37 12.51 11.20 13.85
N THR A 38 12.50 10.87 15.14
CA THR A 38 11.48 10.06 15.81
C THR A 38 10.29 10.89 16.28
N TYR A 39 10.08 12.09 15.73
CA TYR A 39 8.83 12.83 15.91
C TYR A 39 7.82 12.39 14.85
N SER A 40 6.80 11.63 15.25
CA SER A 40 5.68 11.25 14.39
C SER A 40 4.92 12.51 13.95
N ASN A 41 5.13 12.94 12.69
CA ASN A 41 4.37 14.04 12.11
C ASN A 41 2.86 13.66 12.09
N PRO A 42 1.95 14.44 12.72
CA PRO A 42 0.52 14.15 12.73
C PRO A 42 -0.09 14.00 11.33
N GLU A 43 0.44 14.71 10.33
CA GLU A 43 0.02 14.58 8.92
C GLU A 43 0.33 13.19 8.35
N LYS A 44 1.49 12.60 8.73
CA LYS A 44 1.85 11.24 8.29
C LYS A 44 0.88 10.21 8.88
N ALA A 45 0.50 10.39 10.15
CA ALA A 45 -0.47 9.52 10.82
C ALA A 45 -1.86 9.65 10.17
N GLN A 46 -2.30 10.88 9.85
CA GLN A 46 -3.54 11.11 9.13
C GLN A 46 -3.50 10.48 7.73
N LYS A 47 -2.41 10.67 6.97
CA LYS A 47 -2.23 10.05 5.66
C LYS A 47 -2.32 8.53 5.72
N MET A 48 -1.74 7.91 6.75
CA MET A 48 -1.85 6.46 6.93
C MET A 48 -3.27 6.01 7.29
N ARG A 49 -4.02 6.77 8.10
CA ARG A 49 -5.44 6.47 8.37
C ARG A 49 -6.27 6.49 7.09
N LEU A 50 -6.12 7.54 6.29
CA LEU A 50 -6.81 7.67 5.01
C LEU A 50 -6.43 6.55 4.03
N PHE A 51 -5.17 6.10 4.04
CA PHE A 51 -4.76 4.94 3.25
C PHE A 51 -5.59 3.69 3.63
N TRP A 52 -5.69 3.38 4.92
CA TRP A 52 -6.44 2.21 5.38
C TRP A 52 -7.94 2.32 5.08
N GLU A 53 -8.53 3.51 5.23
CA GLU A 53 -9.92 3.74 4.83
C GLU A 53 -10.13 3.45 3.33
N ASN A 54 -9.24 3.95 2.47
CA ASN A 54 -9.29 3.65 1.03
C ASN A 54 -9.10 2.16 0.73
N GLU A 55 -8.19 1.49 1.44
CA GLU A 55 -7.98 0.05 1.28
C GLU A 55 -9.20 -0.76 1.73
N MET A 56 -9.89 -0.34 2.80
CA MET A 56 -11.15 -0.95 3.23
C MET A 56 -12.26 -0.76 2.20
N LEU A 57 -12.40 0.44 1.62
CA LEU A 57 -13.36 0.69 0.54
C LEU A 57 -13.04 -0.14 -0.70
N HIS A 58 -11.76 -0.25 -1.06
CA HIS A 58 -11.34 -1.11 -2.16
C HIS A 58 -11.71 -2.58 -1.91
N LYS A 59 -11.48 -3.09 -0.70
CA LYS A 59 -11.88 -4.45 -0.31
C LYS A 59 -13.39 -4.66 -0.31
N ALA A 60 -14.18 -3.65 0.05
CA ALA A 60 -15.63 -3.73 0.02
C ALA A 60 -16.19 -3.83 -1.41
N ASN A 61 -15.51 -3.20 -2.38
CA ASN A 61 -15.89 -3.22 -3.80
C ASN A 61 -15.22 -4.35 -4.60
N LEU A 62 -14.51 -5.26 -3.93
CA LEU A 62 -13.77 -6.34 -4.55
C LEU A 62 -14.70 -7.51 -4.91
N GLU A 63 -14.76 -7.87 -6.20
CA GLU A 63 -15.50 -9.03 -6.68
C GLU A 63 -14.60 -10.28 -6.66
N TYR A 64 -14.16 -10.69 -5.47
CA TYR A 64 -13.10 -11.70 -5.30
C TYR A 64 -13.41 -13.04 -5.98
N ASP A 65 -14.66 -13.50 -5.93
CA ASP A 65 -15.06 -14.79 -6.48
C ASP A 65 -15.03 -14.81 -8.01
N LEU A 66 -15.18 -13.66 -8.66
CA LEU A 66 -15.12 -13.50 -10.11
C LEU A 66 -13.67 -13.40 -10.64
N LEU A 67 -12.69 -13.28 -9.74
CA LEU A 67 -11.28 -13.30 -10.12
C LEU A 67 -10.85 -14.70 -10.57
N ARG A 68 -10.00 -14.74 -11.60
CA ARG A 68 -9.27 -15.97 -11.98
C ARG A 68 -8.35 -16.42 -10.85
N ASP A 69 -8.02 -17.69 -10.81
CA ASP A 69 -7.19 -18.26 -9.75
C ASP A 69 -5.79 -17.65 -9.69
N GLU A 70 -5.20 -17.29 -10.84
CA GLU A 70 -3.93 -16.55 -10.89
C GLU A 70 -4.07 -15.14 -10.33
N ASP A 71 -5.18 -14.46 -10.64
CA ASP A 71 -5.44 -13.10 -10.16
C ASP A 71 -5.70 -13.09 -8.65
N LYS A 72 -6.34 -14.13 -8.10
CA LYS A 72 -6.48 -14.33 -6.65
C LYS A 72 -5.12 -14.45 -5.96
N LYS A 73 -4.16 -15.19 -6.54
CA LYS A 73 -2.79 -15.27 -6.01
C LYS A 73 -2.10 -13.92 -5.99
N ILE A 74 -2.21 -13.16 -7.08
CA ILE A 74 -1.64 -11.80 -7.18
C ILE A 74 -2.27 -10.89 -6.13
N HIS A 75 -3.59 -10.93 -5.96
CA HIS A 75 -4.32 -10.18 -4.94
C HIS A 75 -3.81 -10.52 -3.53
N ASN A 76 -3.76 -11.81 -3.18
CA ASN A 76 -3.37 -12.26 -1.85
C ASN A 76 -1.92 -11.85 -1.51
N MET A 77 -0.99 -11.96 -2.47
CA MET A 77 0.41 -11.52 -2.26
C MET A 77 0.54 -10.02 -2.08
N HIS A 78 -0.24 -9.24 -2.84
CA HIS A 78 -0.31 -7.79 -2.65
C HIS A 78 -0.89 -7.43 -1.28
N ASP A 79 -2.00 -8.04 -0.88
CA ASP A 79 -2.68 -7.75 0.38
C ASP A 79 -1.79 -8.07 1.58
N GLU A 80 -1.10 -9.21 1.53
CA GLU A 80 -0.12 -9.58 2.55
C GLU A 80 1.02 -8.56 2.65
N ALA A 81 1.56 -8.12 1.50
CA ALA A 81 2.61 -7.11 1.47
C ALA A 81 2.13 -5.77 2.06
N VAL A 82 0.92 -5.32 1.71
CA VAL A 82 0.32 -4.10 2.27
C VAL A 82 0.12 -4.22 3.77
N ARG A 83 -0.43 -5.35 4.26
CA ARG A 83 -0.64 -5.61 5.69
C ARG A 83 0.66 -5.62 6.49
N LYS A 84 1.77 -6.07 5.89
CA LYS A 84 3.12 -6.03 6.48
C LYS A 84 3.81 -4.66 6.33
N GLY A 85 3.18 -3.70 5.66
CA GLY A 85 3.77 -2.38 5.39
C GLY A 85 4.86 -2.40 4.31
N HIS A 86 4.95 -3.46 3.50
CA HIS A 86 5.91 -3.55 2.41
C HIS A 86 5.45 -2.73 1.19
N PHE A 87 6.43 -2.08 0.55
CA PHE A 87 6.21 -1.27 -0.65
C PHE A 87 6.20 -2.07 -1.95
N THR A 88 6.63 -3.34 -1.89
CA THR A 88 6.72 -4.22 -3.06
C THR A 88 6.45 -5.67 -2.69
N TYR A 89 6.06 -6.47 -3.68
CA TYR A 89 6.04 -7.93 -3.64
C TYR A 89 6.54 -8.49 -4.98
N ASN A 90 6.89 -9.78 -5.03
CA ASN A 90 7.23 -10.45 -6.28
C ASN A 90 5.96 -11.08 -6.88
N ASP A 91 5.68 -10.78 -8.14
CA ASP A 91 4.53 -11.32 -8.86
C ASP A 91 4.65 -12.85 -9.00
N PRO A 92 3.67 -13.64 -8.54
CA PRO A 92 3.72 -15.10 -8.69
C PRO A 92 3.73 -15.57 -10.15
N LYS A 93 3.28 -14.75 -11.11
CA LYS A 93 3.24 -15.08 -12.53
C LYS A 93 4.52 -14.69 -13.28
N THR A 94 4.96 -13.44 -13.14
CA THR A 94 6.11 -12.91 -13.90
C THR A 94 7.42 -12.94 -13.11
N ASN A 95 7.37 -13.19 -11.80
CA ASN A 95 8.47 -13.04 -10.85
C ASN A 95 9.08 -11.62 -10.80
N GLU A 96 8.36 -10.62 -11.31
CA GLU A 96 8.78 -9.22 -11.28
C GLU A 96 8.45 -8.58 -9.94
N ARG A 97 9.26 -7.60 -9.54
CA ARG A 97 9.01 -6.80 -8.34
C ARG A 97 7.98 -5.70 -8.61
N ILE A 98 6.78 -5.86 -8.06
CA ILE A 98 5.64 -4.95 -8.26
C ILE A 98 5.46 -4.04 -7.05
N LEU A 99 5.19 -2.75 -7.28
CA LEU A 99 4.88 -1.77 -6.23
C LEU A 99 3.45 -1.98 -5.69
N THR A 100 3.28 -1.82 -4.37
CA THR A 100 1.98 -1.91 -3.71
C THR A 100 1.18 -0.61 -3.80
N ARG A 101 -0.12 -0.69 -3.51
CA ARG A 101 -0.99 0.49 -3.38
C ARG A 101 -0.46 1.45 -2.33
N LEU A 102 0.03 0.93 -1.20
CA LEU A 102 0.66 1.71 -0.13
C LEU A 102 1.78 2.60 -0.66
N ARG A 103 2.69 2.06 -1.50
CA ARG A 103 3.79 2.85 -2.08
C ARG A 103 3.28 3.97 -2.98
N HIS A 104 2.29 3.69 -3.82
CA HIS A 104 1.70 4.70 -4.72
C HIS A 104 0.92 5.77 -3.93
N TYR A 105 0.19 5.38 -2.90
CA TYR A 105 -0.55 6.30 -2.03
C TYR A 105 0.40 7.23 -1.27
N LEU A 106 1.46 6.70 -0.66
CA LEU A 106 2.46 7.51 0.03
C LEU A 106 3.19 8.47 -0.91
N ARG A 107 3.40 8.08 -2.18
CA ARG A 107 3.96 8.94 -3.23
C ARG A 107 3.05 10.13 -3.60
N GLY A 108 1.74 9.99 -3.47
CA GLY A 108 0.78 11.09 -3.69
C GLY A 108 0.47 11.45 -5.16
N LYS A 109 1.01 10.70 -6.14
CA LYS A 109 0.73 10.91 -7.57
C LYS A 109 1.04 9.67 -8.42
N CYS A 110 0.41 9.51 -9.59
CA CYS A 110 0.78 8.47 -10.56
C CYS A 110 2.20 8.68 -11.12
N CYS A 111 2.88 7.58 -11.44
CA CYS A 111 4.22 7.56 -12.00
C CYS A 111 4.31 7.53 -13.52
N GLY A 112 3.19 7.41 -14.23
CA GLY A 112 3.18 7.35 -15.69
C GLY A 112 3.64 6.01 -16.29
N ASN A 113 3.90 5.00 -15.45
CA ASN A 113 4.37 3.68 -15.90
C ASN A 113 3.25 2.62 -16.03
N ALA A 114 1.97 3.03 -15.98
CA ALA A 114 0.82 2.13 -15.99
C ALA A 114 0.97 0.96 -14.98
N CYS A 115 1.34 1.27 -13.74
CA CYS A 115 1.60 0.28 -12.71
C CYS A 115 0.33 -0.52 -12.35
N ARG A 116 0.52 -1.81 -12.05
CA ARG A 116 -0.55 -2.77 -11.73
C ARG A 116 -1.48 -2.29 -10.61
N HIS A 117 -0.92 -1.67 -9.58
CA HIS A 117 -1.63 -1.23 -8.37
C HIS A 117 -1.73 0.29 -8.27
N CYS A 118 -1.85 0.99 -9.40
CA CYS A 118 -2.05 2.44 -9.40
C CYS A 118 -3.39 2.79 -8.75
N VAL A 119 -3.36 3.73 -7.80
CA VAL A 119 -4.54 4.25 -7.08
C VAL A 119 -5.06 5.57 -7.67
N TYR A 120 -4.50 6.01 -8.79
CA TYR A 120 -4.81 7.28 -9.46
C TYR A 120 -5.25 7.05 -10.92
N ASP A 121 -5.81 5.87 -11.21
CA ASP A 121 -6.39 5.53 -12.52
C ASP A 121 -5.52 5.85 -13.74
N HIS A 122 -4.20 5.68 -13.58
CA HIS A 122 -3.21 5.94 -14.62
C HIS A 122 -3.24 7.38 -15.19
N ASP A 123 -3.70 8.37 -14.41
CA ASP A 123 -3.87 9.78 -14.82
C ASP A 123 -2.64 10.42 -15.53
N ASN A 124 -1.42 10.03 -15.12
CA ASN A 124 -0.16 10.57 -15.64
C ASN A 124 0.53 9.64 -16.66
N VAL A 125 -0.17 8.63 -17.19
CA VAL A 125 0.36 7.77 -18.26
C VAL A 125 0.15 8.46 -19.60
N ILE A 126 1.24 8.77 -20.30
CA ILE A 126 1.20 9.44 -21.62
C ILE A 126 0.97 8.44 -22.76
N ASP A 127 1.42 7.20 -22.56
CA ASP A 127 1.32 6.13 -23.54
C ASP A 127 -0.15 5.70 -23.75
N GLU A 128 -0.77 6.20 -24.82
CA GLU A 128 -2.16 5.94 -25.17
C GLU A 128 -2.46 4.45 -25.35
N TYR A 129 -1.51 3.68 -25.87
CA TYR A 129 -1.67 2.24 -26.03
C TYR A 129 -1.83 1.59 -24.65
N LYS A 130 -0.95 1.92 -23.69
CA LYS A 130 -1.06 1.41 -22.31
C LYS A 130 -2.39 1.79 -21.66
N LEU A 131 -2.87 3.01 -21.84
CA LEU A 131 -4.17 3.44 -21.32
C LEU A 131 -5.33 2.63 -21.91
N ARG A 132 -5.34 2.45 -23.24
CA ARG A 132 -6.42 1.75 -23.95
C ARG A 132 -6.51 0.27 -23.60
N VAL A 133 -5.37 -0.40 -23.43
CA VAL A 133 -5.34 -1.85 -23.18
C VAL A 133 -5.56 -2.21 -21.73
N ARG A 134 -5.17 -1.37 -20.77
CA ARG A 134 -5.29 -1.71 -19.35
C ARG A 134 -6.76 -1.86 -18.95
N ARG A 135 -7.08 -2.96 -18.25
CA ARG A 135 -8.41 -3.21 -17.70
C ARG A 135 -8.33 -3.41 -16.19
N PHE A 136 -9.23 -2.76 -15.46
CA PHE A 136 -9.32 -2.94 -14.02
C PHE A 136 -10.23 -4.13 -13.71
N ASN A 137 -9.72 -5.15 -13.02
CA ASN A 137 -10.43 -6.40 -12.78
C ASN A 137 -11.14 -6.45 -11.41
N SER A 138 -11.61 -5.32 -10.89
CA SER A 138 -12.05 -5.08 -9.49
C SER A 138 -10.93 -5.01 -8.44
N SER A 139 -9.79 -5.70 -8.66
CA SER A 139 -8.66 -5.66 -7.71
C SER A 139 -7.49 -4.80 -8.17
N PHE A 140 -7.04 -4.98 -9.42
CA PHE A 140 -5.85 -4.34 -9.96
C PHE A 140 -5.93 -4.22 -11.50
N TRP A 141 -4.97 -3.48 -12.07
CA TRP A 141 -4.89 -3.26 -13.51
C TRP A 141 -4.19 -4.43 -14.22
N THR A 142 -4.91 -5.11 -15.11
CA THR A 142 -4.43 -6.23 -15.92
C THR A 142 -4.21 -5.82 -17.37
N TYR A 143 -3.55 -6.69 -18.13
CA TYR A 143 -3.60 -6.64 -19.59
C TYR A 143 -4.66 -7.64 -20.07
N PRO A 144 -5.37 -7.35 -21.16
CA PRO A 144 -6.21 -8.34 -21.82
C PRO A 144 -5.35 -9.55 -22.19
N PRO A 145 -5.95 -10.75 -22.26
CA PRO A 145 -5.30 -11.88 -22.89
C PRO A 145 -4.82 -11.44 -24.28
N ILE A 146 -3.56 -11.74 -24.61
CA ILE A 146 -3.09 -11.60 -25.99
C ILE A 146 -3.83 -12.70 -26.76
N GLU A 147 -4.75 -12.32 -27.64
CA GLU A 147 -5.33 -13.26 -28.61
C GLU A 147 -4.17 -13.79 -29.46
N LYS A 148 -3.91 -15.09 -29.38
CA LYS A 148 -2.76 -15.74 -30.02
C LYS A 148 -2.89 -15.83 -31.55
N ASP A 149 -4.01 -15.36 -32.09
CA ASP A 149 -4.43 -15.71 -33.45
C ASP A 149 -4.36 -14.52 -34.42
N VAL A 150 -3.73 -13.41 -34.02
CA VAL A 150 -3.33 -12.41 -35.01
C VAL A 150 -2.04 -12.90 -35.63
N GLU A 151 -2.18 -13.67 -36.72
CA GLU A 151 -1.09 -13.87 -37.68
C GLU A 151 -0.54 -12.49 -37.99
N PHE A 152 0.68 -12.24 -37.52
CA PHE A 152 1.42 -11.04 -37.87
C PHE A 152 1.72 -11.18 -39.36
N ASP A 153 0.95 -10.48 -40.19
CA ASP A 153 1.19 -10.42 -41.63
C ASP A 153 2.54 -9.75 -41.86
N ASP A 154 3.58 -10.58 -41.98
CA ASP A 154 4.96 -10.20 -42.28
C ASP A 154 5.09 -9.54 -43.68
N SER A 155 4.01 -9.43 -44.46
CA SER A 155 4.05 -8.85 -45.81
C SER A 155 4.49 -7.39 -45.87
N CYS A 156 4.51 -6.66 -44.74
CA CYS A 156 4.96 -5.28 -44.67
C CYS A 156 6.36 -5.05 -44.06
N TYR A 157 7.11 -6.10 -43.68
CA TYR A 157 8.50 -5.93 -43.23
C TYR A 157 9.46 -5.82 -44.42
N PHE A 158 9.76 -4.60 -44.84
CA PHE A 158 10.80 -4.30 -45.82
C PHE A 158 12.18 -4.30 -45.14
N ASP A 159 12.96 -5.38 -45.32
CA ASP A 159 14.27 -5.59 -44.68
C ASP A 159 15.42 -4.73 -45.26
N GLY A 160 15.14 -3.89 -46.25
CA GLY A 160 16.10 -2.90 -46.77
C GLY A 160 17.35 -3.49 -47.42
N THR A 161 17.44 -4.81 -47.59
CA THR A 161 18.59 -5.52 -48.16
C THR A 161 18.31 -5.97 -49.58
N ASN A 162 17.89 -5.04 -50.44
CA ASN A 162 17.97 -5.21 -51.89
C ASN A 162 18.81 -4.10 -52.51
N LEU A 163 20.13 -4.16 -52.31
CA LEU A 163 21.06 -3.65 -53.32
C LEU A 163 21.48 -4.83 -54.21
N LYS A 164 20.75 -4.99 -55.31
CA LYS A 164 21.27 -5.63 -56.52
C LYS A 164 21.54 -4.54 -57.54
N VAL A 165 22.79 -4.08 -57.59
CA VAL A 165 23.50 -3.76 -58.83
C VAL A 165 25.00 -3.88 -58.59
#